data_AF-A0A961IHA4-F1
#
_entry.id   AF-A0A961IHA4-F1
#
_cell.length_a   1.000
_cell.length_b   1.000
_cell.length_c   1.000
_cell.angle_alpha   90.00
_cell.angle_beta   90.00
_cell.angle_gamma   90.00
#
_symmetry.space_group_name_H-M   'P 1'
#
loop_
_entity.id
_entity.type
_entity.pdbx_description
1 polymer ?
#
loop_
_entity_poly.entity_id
_entity_poly.type
_entity_poly.pdbx_seq_one_letter_code
_entity_poly.pdbx_strand_id
1 'polypeptide(L)'
;MFTYFQSRSRLARRLVIYALCIALFSVSIACASFFGRKQQGVVTFYNGIPELCPQIDMLRQKDLKPVHSVDELKRHYGLTFFISFKDGISPSLYGTLYHHDREKLQYCMVLPDGQFAVIQDSVQGDRFNMQQEVCYPIKDCLDDANP
;
A
#
# COMPACT_ATOMS: atom_id res chain seq x y z
N MET A 1 53.79 -30.03 -26.59
CA MET A 1 52.78 -29.03 -27.01
C MET A 1 51.37 -29.51 -26.62
N PHE A 2 51.03 -29.58 -25.32
CA PHE A 2 49.68 -30.03 -24.89
C PHE A 2 49.17 -29.43 -23.57
N THR A 3 49.88 -28.50 -22.93
CA THR A 3 49.49 -27.95 -21.62
C THR A 3 48.59 -26.71 -21.69
N TYR A 4 48.42 -26.09 -22.87
CA TYR A 4 47.65 -24.85 -23.01
C TYR A 4 46.13 -25.06 -23.08
N PHE A 5 45.66 -26.27 -23.42
CA PHE A 5 44.23 -26.53 -23.63
C PHE A 5 43.46 -26.84 -22.34
N GLN A 6 44.15 -27.27 -21.27
CA GLN A 6 43.51 -27.70 -20.03
C GLN A 6 43.21 -26.55 -19.03
N SER A 7 43.75 -25.36 -19.29
CA SER A 7 43.59 -24.17 -18.43
C SER A 7 42.28 -23.39 -18.71
N ARG A 8 41.81 -23.39 -19.97
CA ARG A 8 40.59 -22.64 -20.37
C ARG A 8 39.30 -23.23 -19.80
N SER A 9 39.24 -24.55 -19.56
CA SER A 9 38.02 -25.22 -19.05
C SER A 9 37.71 -24.87 -17.59
N ARG A 10 38.73 -24.58 -16.78
CA ARG A 10 38.56 -24.23 -15.36
C ARG A 10 38.09 -22.79 -15.16
N LEU A 11 38.53 -21.87 -16.01
CA LEU A 11 38.09 -20.46 -16.01
C LEU A 11 36.63 -20.32 -16.49
N ALA A 12 36.24 -21.03 -17.54
CA ALA A 12 34.86 -21.04 -18.03
C ALA A 12 33.88 -21.60 -16.98
N ARG A 13 34.25 -22.69 -16.27
CA ARG A 13 33.45 -23.23 -15.16
C ARG A 13 33.25 -22.23 -14.03
N ARG A 14 34.28 -21.46 -13.67
CA ARG A 14 34.18 -20.43 -12.62
C ARG A 14 33.24 -19.30 -13.04
N LEU A 15 33.30 -18.83 -14.29
CA LEU A 15 32.40 -17.80 -14.81
C LEU A 15 30.93 -18.24 -14.82
N VAL A 16 30.65 -19.50 -15.16
CA VAL A 16 29.28 -20.05 -15.13
C VAL A 16 28.72 -20.12 -13.71
N ILE A 17 29.54 -20.47 -12.71
CA ILE A 17 29.12 -20.50 -11.30
C ILE A 17 28.81 -19.09 -10.80
N TYR A 18 29.67 -18.11 -11.10
CA TYR A 18 29.40 -16.72 -10.72
C TYR A 18 28.13 -16.16 -11.38
N ALA A 19 27.90 -16.46 -12.66
CA ALA A 19 26.67 -16.05 -13.36
C ALA A 19 25.42 -16.70 -12.74
N LEU A 20 25.47 -17.98 -12.36
CA LEU A 20 24.39 -18.67 -11.67
C LEU A 20 24.12 -18.09 -10.27
N CYS A 21 25.16 -17.74 -9.51
CA CYS A 21 24.99 -17.12 -8.20
C CYS A 21 24.39 -15.72 -8.29
N ILE A 22 24.79 -14.90 -9.28
CA ILE A 22 24.22 -13.56 -9.50
C ILE A 22 22.74 -13.66 -9.91
N ALA A 23 22.39 -14.62 -10.78
CA ALA A 23 21.00 -14.85 -11.19
C ALA A 23 20.10 -15.31 -10.03
N LEU A 24 20.60 -16.16 -9.12
CA LEU A 24 19.86 -16.57 -7.93
C LEU A 24 19.68 -15.42 -6.92
N PHE A 25 20.69 -14.56 -6.79
CA PHE A 25 20.63 -13.41 -5.89
C PHE A 25 19.65 -12.33 -6.39
N SER A 26 19.59 -12.08 -7.70
CA SER A 26 18.64 -11.11 -8.28
C SER A 26 17.19 -11.57 -8.21
N VAL A 27 16.92 -12.88 -8.37
CA VAL A 27 15.57 -13.46 -8.20
C VAL A 27 15.10 -13.33 -6.74
N SER A 28 16.01 -13.44 -5.77
CA SER A 28 15.68 -13.32 -4.34
C SER A 28 15.31 -11.89 -3.94
N ILE A 29 15.97 -10.87 -4.51
CA ILE A 29 15.67 -9.45 -4.26
C ILE A 29 14.33 -9.05 -4.91
N ALA A 30 14.01 -9.58 -6.09
CA ALA A 30 12.72 -9.32 -6.74
C ALA A 30 11.52 -9.87 -5.93
N CYS A 31 11.71 -10.95 -5.18
CA CYS A 31 10.66 -11.55 -4.35
C CYS A 31 10.45 -10.79 -3.03
N ALA A 32 11.50 -10.19 -2.46
CA ALA A 32 11.40 -9.37 -1.24
C ALA A 32 10.55 -8.11 -1.42
N SER A 33 10.51 -7.54 -2.63
CA SER A 33 9.66 -6.40 -2.97
C SER A 33 8.15 -6.72 -2.97
N PHE A 34 7.78 -7.99 -2.90
CA PHE A 34 6.37 -8.44 -2.92
C PHE A 34 5.77 -8.53 -1.49
N PHE A 35 6.60 -8.45 -0.44
CA PHE A 35 6.16 -8.44 0.95
C PHE A 35 5.86 -7.02 1.44
N GLY A 36 4.64 -6.56 1.18
CA GLY A 36 4.17 -5.28 1.73
C GLY A 36 2.66 -5.19 1.91
N ARG A 37 1.94 -6.33 1.87
CA ARG A 37 0.49 -6.38 2.11
C ARG A 37 0.24 -6.90 3.51
N LYS A 38 -0.33 -6.05 4.38
CA LYS A 38 -0.81 -6.43 5.71
C LYS A 38 -2.32 -6.32 5.70
N GLN A 39 -3.03 -7.37 6.08
CA GLN A 39 -4.49 -7.35 6.19
C GLN A 39 -4.91 -7.36 7.66
N GLN A 40 -5.91 -6.55 8.00
CA GLN A 40 -6.53 -6.51 9.32
C GLN A 40 -8.05 -6.28 9.18
N GLY A 41 -8.82 -7.35 9.33
CA GLY A 41 -10.26 -7.36 9.04
C GLY A 41 -10.54 -7.03 7.57
N VAL A 42 -11.40 -6.04 7.34
CA VAL A 42 -11.76 -5.53 5.99
C VAL A 42 -10.72 -4.58 5.39
N VAL A 43 -9.64 -4.25 6.10
CA VAL A 43 -8.60 -3.31 5.67
C VAL A 43 -7.35 -4.04 5.20
N THR A 44 -6.85 -3.69 4.03
CA THR A 44 -5.56 -4.14 3.50
C THR A 44 -4.64 -2.94 3.28
N PHE A 45 -3.45 -2.97 3.87
CA PHE A 45 -2.43 -1.94 3.76
C PHE A 45 -1.42 -2.27 2.65
N TYR A 46 -0.96 -1.24 1.95
CA TYR A 46 -0.01 -1.30 0.84
C TYR A 46 1.04 -0.21 1.01
N ASN A 47 2.31 -0.54 0.73
CA ASN A 47 3.41 0.43 0.72
C ASN A 47 3.52 1.22 -0.61
N GLY A 48 2.60 0.99 -1.55
CA GLY A 48 2.56 1.65 -2.85
C GLY A 48 1.13 1.70 -3.37
N ILE A 49 0.91 2.39 -4.48
CA ILE A 49 -0.43 2.58 -5.05
C ILE A 49 -1.02 1.19 -5.38
N PRO A 50 -2.17 0.81 -4.79
CA PRO A 50 -2.78 -0.48 -5.05
C PRO A 50 -3.31 -0.55 -6.49
N GLU A 51 -3.07 -1.66 -7.17
CA GLU A 51 -3.54 -1.91 -8.55
C GLU A 51 -5.06 -1.81 -8.70
N LEU A 52 -5.79 -2.09 -7.61
CA LEU A 52 -7.24 -2.03 -7.53
C LEU A 52 -7.80 -0.60 -7.58
N CYS A 53 -6.97 0.40 -7.28
CA CYS A 53 -7.34 1.82 -7.18
C CYS A 53 -6.25 2.73 -7.75
N PRO A 54 -6.01 2.71 -9.08
CA PRO A 54 -4.90 3.43 -9.68
C PRO A 54 -5.15 4.93 -9.86
N GLN A 55 -6.40 5.39 -9.72
CA GLN A 55 -6.81 6.74 -10.07
C GLN A 55 -7.63 7.42 -8.96
N ILE A 56 -7.56 8.76 -8.93
CA ILE A 56 -8.37 9.60 -8.05
C ILE A 56 -9.69 9.94 -8.75
N ASP A 57 -10.83 9.69 -8.11
CA ASP A 57 -12.16 10.07 -8.62
C ASP A 57 -12.90 11.06 -7.72
N MET A 58 -12.52 11.17 -6.45
CA MET A 58 -13.23 11.98 -5.45
C MET A 58 -12.66 13.38 -5.22
N LEU A 59 -11.40 13.62 -5.62
CA LEU A 59 -10.67 14.83 -5.24
C LEU A 59 -10.34 15.67 -6.46
N ARG A 60 -10.15 16.97 -6.24
CA ARG A 60 -9.73 17.92 -7.29
C ARG A 60 -8.31 17.67 -7.79
N GLN A 61 -7.47 17.05 -6.97
CA GLN A 61 -6.11 16.68 -7.37
C GLN A 61 -6.11 15.42 -8.24
N LYS A 62 -5.15 15.36 -9.17
CA LYS A 62 -5.00 14.24 -10.11
C LYS A 62 -3.85 13.30 -9.77
N ASP A 63 -2.92 13.74 -8.93
CA ASP A 63 -1.68 13.02 -8.65
C ASP A 63 -1.74 12.27 -7.31
N LEU A 64 -1.70 10.94 -7.38
CA LEU A 64 -1.55 10.06 -6.24
C LEU A 64 -0.08 10.02 -5.78
N LYS A 65 0.17 10.40 -4.53
CA LYS A 65 1.50 10.43 -3.93
C LYS A 65 1.41 9.93 -2.47
N PRO A 66 2.34 9.07 -2.02
CA PRO A 66 2.48 8.82 -0.59
C PRO A 66 2.83 10.12 0.16
N VAL A 67 2.30 10.26 1.36
CA VAL A 67 2.55 11.41 2.25
C VAL A 67 3.01 10.90 3.61
N HIS A 68 3.87 11.65 4.30
CA HIS A 68 4.50 11.18 5.54
C HIS A 68 4.13 12.02 6.77
N SER A 69 3.08 12.85 6.66
CA SER A 69 2.50 13.56 7.79
C SER A 69 1.05 13.95 7.52
N VAL A 70 0.31 14.22 8.59
CA VAL A 70 -1.05 14.78 8.53
C VAL A 70 -1.06 16.14 7.81
N ASP A 71 -0.04 16.98 8.05
CA ASP A 71 0.05 18.29 7.40
C ASP A 71 0.33 18.18 5.90
N GLU A 72 1.11 17.19 5.48
CA GLU A 72 1.31 16.90 4.06
C GLU A 72 0.03 16.37 3.41
N LEU A 73 -0.69 15.47 4.11
CA LEU A 73 -2.00 14.96 3.67
C LEU A 73 -3.01 16.11 3.46
N LYS A 74 -3.14 17.02 4.45
CA LYS A 74 -4.02 18.20 4.39
C LYS A 74 -3.61 19.16 3.27
N ARG A 75 -2.31 19.45 3.11
CA ARG A 75 -1.81 20.38 2.08
C ARG A 75 -1.94 19.84 0.67
N HIS A 76 -1.68 18.55 0.48
CA HIS A 76 -1.80 17.91 -0.84
C HIS A 76 -3.27 17.69 -1.15
N TYR A 77 -3.95 16.82 -0.41
CA TYR A 77 -5.28 16.36 -0.77
C TYR A 77 -6.43 17.29 -0.35
N GLY A 78 -6.23 18.17 0.63
CA GLY A 78 -7.21 19.19 1.03
C GLY A 78 -8.43 18.69 1.80
N LEU A 79 -8.69 17.38 1.81
CA LEU A 79 -9.81 16.74 2.50
C LEU A 79 -9.31 15.49 3.22
N THR A 80 -9.74 15.30 4.46
CA THR A 80 -9.33 14.14 5.27
C THR A 80 -10.54 13.53 5.97
N PHE A 81 -10.46 12.25 6.24
CA PHE A 81 -11.52 11.44 6.80
C PHE A 81 -10.97 10.59 7.93
N PHE A 82 -11.81 10.40 8.95
CA PHE A 82 -11.65 9.38 9.95
C PHE A 82 -12.66 8.27 9.67
N ILE A 83 -12.18 7.04 9.62
CA ILE A 83 -12.99 5.87 9.35
C ILE A 83 -12.86 4.92 10.53
N SER A 84 -13.99 4.57 11.13
CA SER A 84 -14.08 3.56 12.18
C SER A 84 -14.94 2.39 11.73
N PHE A 85 -14.67 1.22 12.30
CA PHE A 85 -15.34 -0.04 11.95
C PHE A 85 -16.06 -0.60 13.17
N LYS A 86 -17.24 -1.19 12.97
CA LYS A 86 -18.07 -1.75 14.05
C LYS A 86 -17.76 -3.20 14.37
N ASP A 87 -16.95 -3.86 13.54
CA ASP A 87 -16.56 -5.25 13.70
C ASP A 87 -15.61 -5.53 14.87
N GLY A 88 -14.98 -4.50 15.45
CA GLY A 88 -14.02 -4.62 16.54
C GLY A 88 -12.69 -5.28 16.15
N ILE A 89 -12.48 -5.55 14.86
CA ILE A 89 -11.28 -6.23 14.31
C ILE A 89 -10.50 -5.28 13.41
N SER A 90 -11.20 -4.51 12.57
CA SER A 90 -10.60 -3.57 11.66
C SER A 90 -10.11 -2.31 12.38
N PRO A 91 -8.89 -1.85 12.06
CA PRO A 91 -8.32 -0.68 12.70
C PRO A 91 -9.03 0.58 12.24
N SER A 92 -9.15 1.57 13.13
CA SER A 92 -9.58 2.90 12.70
C SER A 92 -8.52 3.53 11.81
N LEU A 93 -8.94 4.27 10.79
CA LEU A 93 -8.07 4.88 9.78
C LEU A 93 -8.27 6.40 9.77
N TYR A 94 -7.17 7.13 9.68
CA TYR A 94 -7.17 8.56 9.42
C TYR A 94 -6.35 8.84 8.17
N GLY A 95 -6.90 9.61 7.24
CA GLY A 95 -6.31 9.73 5.90
C GLY A 95 -7.25 10.40 4.89
N THR A 96 -6.95 10.27 3.61
CA THR A 96 -7.75 10.85 2.53
C THR A 96 -8.31 9.76 1.64
N LEU A 97 -9.64 9.68 1.54
CA LEU A 97 -10.34 8.86 0.55
C LEU A 97 -10.17 9.48 -0.83
N TYR A 98 -9.54 8.73 -1.74
CA TYR A 98 -9.26 9.20 -3.09
C TYR A 98 -10.00 8.41 -4.17
N HIS A 99 -10.45 7.19 -3.85
CA HIS A 99 -11.19 6.33 -4.77
C HIS A 99 -12.30 5.54 -4.06
N HIS A 100 -13.43 5.32 -4.76
CA HIS A 100 -14.55 4.52 -4.27
C HIS A 100 -15.30 3.83 -5.40
N ASP A 101 -15.32 2.51 -5.34
CA ASP A 101 -16.14 1.65 -6.17
C ASP A 101 -17.35 1.18 -5.34
N ARG A 102 -18.51 1.79 -5.61
CA ARG A 102 -19.78 1.48 -4.92
C ARG A 102 -20.26 0.07 -5.20
N GLU A 103 -20.02 -0.44 -6.40
CA GLU A 103 -20.50 -1.77 -6.81
C GLU A 103 -19.73 -2.87 -6.07
N LYS A 104 -18.43 -2.64 -5.84
CA LYS A 104 -17.55 -3.57 -5.13
C LYS A 104 -17.38 -3.26 -3.64
N LEU A 105 -18.04 -2.22 -3.14
CA LEU A 105 -17.91 -1.72 -1.76
C LEU A 105 -16.44 -1.52 -1.35
N GLN A 106 -15.66 -1.02 -2.31
CA GLN A 106 -14.22 -0.85 -2.18
C GLN A 106 -13.89 0.63 -2.04
N TYR A 107 -13.13 0.97 -1.00
CA TYR A 107 -12.70 2.33 -0.72
C TYR A 107 -11.18 2.34 -0.60
N CYS A 108 -10.57 3.37 -1.15
CA CYS A 108 -9.13 3.50 -1.19
C CYS A 108 -8.69 4.83 -0.60
N MET A 109 -7.69 4.74 0.28
CA MET A 109 -7.32 5.81 1.18
C MET A 109 -5.80 5.96 1.23
N VAL A 110 -5.32 7.20 1.25
CA VAL A 110 -3.92 7.52 1.55
C VAL A 110 -3.79 7.84 3.03
N LEU A 111 -2.79 7.25 3.69
CA LEU A 111 -2.53 7.42 5.10
C LEU A 111 -1.34 8.38 5.34
N PRO A 112 -1.27 9.04 6.51
CA PRO A 112 -0.22 10.00 6.82
C PRO A 112 1.15 9.36 7.11
N ASP A 113 1.26 8.04 7.14
CA ASP A 113 2.50 7.29 7.36
C ASP A 113 3.17 6.83 6.06
N GLY A 114 2.61 7.20 4.91
CA GLY A 114 3.10 6.84 3.57
C GLY A 114 2.46 5.59 3.00
N GLN A 115 1.54 4.96 3.73
CA GLN A 115 0.83 3.77 3.25
C GLN A 115 -0.47 4.13 2.53
N PHE A 116 -0.96 3.16 1.76
CA PHE A 116 -2.29 3.16 1.17
C PHE A 116 -3.12 2.07 1.86
N ALA A 117 -4.37 2.37 2.14
CA ALA A 117 -5.33 1.40 2.67
C ALA A 117 -6.43 1.15 1.64
N VAL A 118 -6.71 -0.13 1.39
CA VAL A 118 -7.88 -0.60 0.66
C VAL A 118 -8.84 -1.19 1.68
N ILE A 119 -10.03 -0.63 1.75
CA ILE A 119 -11.13 -1.11 2.57
C ILE A 119 -12.05 -1.87 1.63
N GLN A 120 -12.23 -3.16 1.89
CA GLN A 120 -13.15 -4.00 1.14
C GLN A 120 -14.23 -4.48 2.10
N ASP A 121 -15.30 -3.69 2.20
CA ASP A 121 -16.38 -3.99 3.13
C ASP A 121 -17.30 -5.06 2.55
N SER A 122 -17.78 -5.96 3.41
CA SER A 122 -18.84 -6.91 3.07
C SER A 122 -20.10 -6.44 3.79
N VAL A 123 -21.21 -6.26 3.09
CA VAL A 123 -22.47 -5.92 3.76
C VAL A 123 -22.84 -7.04 4.74
N GLN A 124 -22.63 -6.81 6.05
CA GLN A 124 -23.17 -7.70 7.08
C GLN A 124 -24.60 -7.25 7.40
N GLY A 125 -25.58 -7.84 6.71
CA GLY A 125 -27.00 -7.53 6.87
C GLY A 125 -27.43 -6.24 6.16
N ASP A 126 -28.27 -5.42 6.80
CA ASP A 126 -28.78 -4.14 6.25
C ASP A 126 -27.95 -2.91 6.65
N ARG A 127 -26.76 -3.10 7.24
CA ARG A 127 -25.96 -2.00 7.79
C ARG A 127 -24.52 -2.05 7.30
N PHE A 128 -24.00 -0.90 6.89
CA PHE A 128 -22.58 -0.69 6.62
C PHE A 128 -21.79 -0.89 7.92
N ASN A 129 -20.71 -1.68 7.86
CA ASN A 129 -19.78 -1.92 8.97
C ASN A 129 -18.92 -0.67 9.23
N MET A 130 -18.73 0.14 8.20
CA MET A 130 -17.93 1.36 8.21
C MET A 130 -18.74 2.60 8.64
N GLN A 131 -18.15 3.44 9.49
CA GLN A 131 -18.58 4.82 9.75
C GLN A 131 -17.50 5.79 9.28
N GLN A 132 -17.89 6.77 8.48
CA GLN A 132 -16.99 7.77 7.89
C GLN A 132 -17.33 9.15 8.45
N GLU A 133 -16.32 9.84 8.96
CA GLU A 133 -16.40 11.22 9.41
C GLU A 133 -15.47 12.11 8.59
N VAL A 134 -15.95 13.28 8.18
CA VAL A 134 -15.12 14.30 7.55
C VAL A 134 -14.39 15.07 8.64
N CYS A 135 -13.07 15.10 8.55
CA CYS A 135 -12.21 15.78 9.50
C CYS A 135 -11.86 17.15 8.95
N TYR A 136 -10.69 17.32 8.33
CA TYR A 136 -10.33 18.58 7.70
C TYR A 136 -11.16 18.83 6.42
N PRO A 137 -11.69 20.04 6.20
CA PRO A 137 -11.48 21.28 6.97
C PRO A 137 -12.52 21.55 8.08
N ILE A 138 -13.45 20.63 8.35
CA ILE A 138 -14.58 20.83 9.27
C ILE A 138 -14.12 20.80 10.74
N LYS A 139 -13.32 19.81 11.15
CA LYS A 139 -12.77 19.62 12.50
C LYS A 139 -11.43 18.86 12.45
N ASP A 140 -10.61 18.93 13.49
CA ASP A 140 -9.47 18.01 13.61
C ASP A 140 -9.91 16.77 14.38
N CYS A 141 -9.95 15.60 13.72
CA CYS A 141 -10.39 14.35 14.38
C CYS A 141 -9.27 13.59 15.08
N LEU A 142 -8.01 14.04 14.95
CA LEU A 142 -6.87 13.35 15.55
C LEU A 142 -6.86 13.46 17.08
N ASP A 143 -7.45 14.52 17.63
CA ASP A 143 -7.61 14.70 19.08
C ASP A 143 -8.61 13.69 19.68
N ASP A 144 -9.53 13.16 18.87
CA ASP A 144 -10.55 12.18 19.28
C ASP A 144 -10.14 10.71 19.01
N ALA A 145 -9.06 10.48 18.24
CA ALA A 145 -8.61 9.16 17.80
C ALA A 145 -7.70 8.43 18.83
N ASN A 146 -7.41 9.07 19.96
CA ASN A 146 -6.64 8.52 21.09
C ASN A 146 -7.42 8.72 22.41
N PRO A 147 -8.42 7.87 22.71
CA PRO A 147 -9.01 7.82 24.04
C PRO A 147 -8.05 7.18 25.08
#